data_AF-A0A7S1VN93-F1
#
_entry.id   AF-A0A7S1VN93-F1
#
_cell.length_a   1.000
_cell.length_b   1.000
_cell.length_c   1.000
_cell.angle_alpha   90.00
_cell.angle_beta   90.00
_cell.angle_gamma   90.00
#
_symmetry.space_group_name_H-M   'P 1'
#
loop_
_entity.id
_entity.type
_entity.pdbx_description
1 polymer ?
#
loop_
_entity_poly.entity_id
_entity_poly.type
_entity_poly.pdbx_seq_one_letter_code
_entity_poly.pdbx_strand_id
1 'polypeptide(L)'
;KGAPLIGLKMVELTLQHGLCAASSFGFAIYAYLVSSRDVDQGCAYARLALAIVDRFNAKEWIPRVHLLVHGGILGWQSPSAECLAPLKEGHKIGLETGDHEYSMLCANFYADQAMLIRPADEVLRECNKFAHQMVISKQDMAL
;
A
#
# COMPACT_ATOMS: atom_id res chain seq x y z
N LYS A 1 -2.49 18.22 -2.59
CA LYS A 1 -3.43 18.25 -1.44
C LYS A 1 -4.83 17.91 -1.97
N GLY A 2 -5.28 16.66 -1.85
CA GLY A 2 -6.56 16.21 -2.45
C GLY A 2 -6.92 14.76 -2.13
N ALA A 3 -5.95 13.91 -1.79
CA ALA A 3 -6.17 12.52 -1.43
C ALA A 3 -7.26 12.28 -0.36
N PRO A 4 -7.38 13.08 0.72
CA PRO A 4 -8.47 12.90 1.69
C PRO A 4 -9.87 13.10 1.09
N LEU A 5 -10.04 14.09 0.21
CA LEU A 5 -11.33 14.37 -0.44
C LEU A 5 -11.68 13.26 -1.43
N ILE A 6 -10.68 12.73 -2.14
CA ILE A 6 -10.86 11.60 -3.07
C ILE A 6 -11.32 10.35 -2.31
N GLY A 7 -10.62 9.99 -1.23
CA GLY A 7 -10.99 8.82 -0.42
C GLY A 7 -12.41 8.89 0.13
N LEU A 8 -12.80 10.05 0.69
CA LEU A 8 -14.15 10.29 1.17
C LEU A 8 -15.19 10.17 0.04
N LYS A 9 -14.91 10.74 -1.14
CA LYS A 9 -15.82 10.64 -2.28
C LYS A 9 -15.96 9.21 -2.80
N MET A 10 -14.87 8.44 -2.81
CA MET A 10 -14.90 7.02 -3.18
C MET A 10 -15.75 6.19 -2.20
N VAL A 11 -15.63 6.45 -0.90
CA VAL A 11 -16.47 5.80 0.12
C VAL A 11 -17.94 6.21 -0.05
N GLU A 12 -18.23 7.49 -0.25
CA GLU A 12 -19.59 7.98 -0.50
C GLU A 12 -20.23 7.26 -1.70
N LEU A 13 -19.54 7.21 -2.84
CA LEU A 13 -20.03 6.51 -4.04
C LEU A 13 -20.21 5.01 -3.80
N THR A 14 -19.32 4.39 -3.03
CA THR A 14 -19.43 2.98 -2.64
C THR A 14 -20.67 2.71 -1.81
N LEU A 15 -21.01 3.61 -0.88
CA LEU A 15 -22.22 3.49 -0.06
C LEU A 15 -23.50 3.71 -0.88
N GLN A 16 -23.46 4.53 -1.93
CA GLN A 16 -24.60 4.82 -2.81
C GLN A 16 -24.83 3.75 -3.89
N HIS A 17 -23.75 3.19 -4.44
CA HIS A 17 -23.81 2.34 -5.63
C HIS A 17 -23.32 0.90 -5.40
N GLY A 18 -22.83 0.60 -4.20
CA GLY A 18 -22.29 -0.71 -3.84
C GLY A 18 -20.78 -0.81 -4.02
N LEU A 19 -20.24 -1.97 -3.61
CA LEU A 19 -18.81 -2.26 -3.64
C LEU A 19 -18.31 -2.57 -5.04
N CYS A 20 -17.11 -2.05 -5.35
CA CYS A 20 -16.31 -2.46 -6.50
C CYS A 20 -14.83 -2.57 -6.10
N ALA A 21 -13.97 -3.04 -7.02
CA ALA A 21 -12.53 -3.16 -6.80
C ALA A 21 -11.90 -1.85 -6.28
N ALA A 22 -12.26 -0.71 -6.88
CA ALA A 22 -11.76 0.61 -6.49
C ALA A 22 -12.17 1.04 -5.08
N SER A 23 -13.27 0.50 -4.54
CA SER A 23 -13.70 0.78 -3.16
C SER A 23 -12.62 0.43 -2.14
N SER A 24 -11.76 -0.56 -2.43
CA SER A 24 -10.63 -0.94 -1.57
C SER A 24 -9.73 0.26 -1.23
N PHE A 25 -9.34 1.03 -2.25
CA PHE A 25 -8.49 2.21 -2.06
C PHE A 25 -9.21 3.35 -1.34
N GLY A 26 -10.49 3.55 -1.64
CA GLY A 26 -11.32 4.52 -0.91
C GLY A 26 -11.35 4.24 0.59
N PHE A 27 -11.61 2.98 0.97
CA PHE A 27 -11.59 2.55 2.36
C PHE A 27 -10.19 2.55 2.98
N ALA A 28 -9.12 2.28 2.23
CA ALA A 28 -7.75 2.39 2.73
C ALA A 28 -7.38 3.84 3.09
N ILE A 29 -7.76 4.82 2.25
CA ILE A 29 -7.59 6.25 2.57
C ILE A 29 -8.43 6.61 3.79
N TYR A 30 -9.70 6.19 3.83
CA TYR A 30 -10.58 6.48 4.95
C TYR A 30 -10.05 5.89 6.27
N ALA A 31 -9.57 4.65 6.24
CA ALA A 31 -8.91 4.00 7.35
C ALA A 31 -7.72 4.82 7.86
N TYR A 32 -6.84 5.26 6.96
CA TYR A 32 -5.68 6.07 7.31
C TYR A 32 -6.08 7.40 7.97
N LEU A 33 -7.13 8.07 7.47
CA LEU A 33 -7.64 9.31 8.07
C LEU A 33 -8.19 9.10 9.49
N VAL A 34 -9.03 8.07 9.67
CA VAL A 34 -9.67 7.79 10.96
C VAL A 34 -8.68 7.30 12.00
N SER A 35 -7.62 6.58 11.57
CA SER A 35 -6.55 6.05 12.44
C SER A 35 -5.87 7.12 13.30
N SER A 36 -5.83 8.37 12.83
CA SER A 36 -5.26 9.50 13.60
C SER A 36 -6.04 9.85 14.88
N ARG A 37 -7.32 9.45 14.95
CA ARG A 37 -8.23 9.74 16.06
C ARG A 37 -8.64 8.48 16.82
N ASP A 38 -8.83 7.40 16.08
CA ASP A 38 -9.25 6.10 16.61
C ASP A 38 -8.54 5.01 15.81
N VAL A 39 -7.51 4.43 16.43
CA VAL A 39 -6.65 3.43 15.82
C VAL A 39 -7.40 2.12 15.58
N ASP A 40 -8.27 1.70 16.49
CA ASP A 40 -9.01 0.45 16.38
C ASP A 40 -10.01 0.52 15.23
N GLN A 41 -10.71 1.67 15.10
CA GLN A 41 -11.60 1.93 13.98
C GLN A 41 -10.82 2.02 12.66
N GLY A 42 -9.66 2.68 12.67
CA GLY A 42 -8.73 2.71 11.54
C GLY A 42 -8.34 1.30 11.06
N CYS A 43 -7.92 0.44 11.99
CA CYS A 43 -7.60 -0.97 11.73
C CYS A 43 -8.79 -1.76 11.19
N ALA A 44 -10.01 -1.49 11.66
CA ALA A 44 -11.21 -2.15 11.15
C ALA A 44 -11.47 -1.80 9.68
N TYR A 45 -11.35 -0.54 9.28
CA TYR A 45 -11.49 -0.13 7.88
C TYR A 45 -10.30 -0.56 7.01
N ALA A 46 -9.10 -0.66 7.58
CA ALA A 46 -7.94 -1.23 6.89
C ALA A 46 -8.17 -2.69 6.52
N ARG A 47 -8.73 -3.50 7.44
CA ARG A 47 -9.13 -4.89 7.16
C ARG A 47 -10.24 -4.97 6.12
N LEU A 48 -11.20 -4.04 6.13
CA LEU A 48 -12.23 -3.97 5.09
C LEU A 48 -11.60 -3.70 3.72
N ALA A 49 -10.65 -2.76 3.63
CA ALA A 49 -9.96 -2.46 2.37
C ALA A 49 -9.25 -3.69 1.80
N LEU A 50 -8.52 -4.44 2.64
CA LEU A 50 -7.88 -5.71 2.25
C LEU A 50 -8.90 -6.76 1.79
N ALA A 51 -9.99 -6.94 2.54
CA ALA A 51 -11.04 -7.91 2.17
C ALA A 51 -11.71 -7.57 0.83
N ILE A 52 -11.83 -6.29 0.47
CA ILE A 52 -12.33 -5.87 -0.85
C ILE A 52 -11.34 -6.24 -1.94
N VAL A 53 -10.03 -6.06 -1.72
CA VAL A 53 -9.00 -6.50 -2.68
C VAL A 53 -9.16 -7.99 -2.96
N ASP A 54 -9.24 -8.81 -1.91
CA ASP A 54 -9.38 -10.26 -2.03
C ASP A 54 -10.68 -10.65 -2.74
N ARG A 55 -11.80 -10.03 -2.35
CA ARG A 55 -13.13 -10.32 -2.91
C ARG A 55 -13.19 -10.08 -4.43
N PHE A 56 -12.56 -9.03 -4.91
CA PHE A 56 -12.58 -8.67 -6.33
C PHE A 56 -11.35 -9.14 -7.10
N ASN A 57 -10.40 -9.83 -6.45
CA ASN A 57 -9.09 -10.15 -7.01
C ASN A 57 -8.41 -8.92 -7.65
N ALA A 58 -8.50 -7.79 -6.93
CA ALA A 58 -8.22 -6.45 -7.43
C ALA A 58 -6.72 -6.13 -7.43
N LYS A 59 -5.95 -6.88 -8.22
CA LYS A 59 -4.49 -6.88 -8.20
C LYS A 59 -3.89 -5.48 -8.40
N GLU A 60 -4.48 -4.67 -9.27
CA GLU A 60 -4.03 -3.31 -9.57
C GLU A 60 -4.15 -2.34 -8.38
N TRP A 61 -4.94 -2.68 -7.36
CA TRP A 61 -5.10 -1.85 -6.15
C TRP A 61 -4.19 -2.26 -5.00
N ILE A 62 -3.56 -3.44 -5.07
CA ILE A 62 -2.68 -3.96 -4.01
C ILE A 62 -1.58 -2.96 -3.63
N PRO A 63 -0.81 -2.36 -4.55
CA PRO A 63 0.27 -1.44 -4.17
C PRO A 63 -0.23 -0.26 -3.33
N ARG A 64 -1.40 0.28 -3.69
CA ARG A 64 -2.00 1.43 -3.01
C ARG A 64 -2.56 1.08 -1.64
N VAL A 65 -3.28 -0.04 -1.57
CA VAL A 65 -3.89 -0.52 -0.32
C VAL A 65 -2.80 -0.97 0.65
N HIS A 66 -1.80 -1.73 0.21
CA HIS A 66 -0.73 -2.20 1.07
C HIS A 66 0.13 -1.06 1.61
N LEU A 67 0.44 -0.05 0.79
CA LEU A 67 1.14 1.14 1.26
C LEU A 67 0.41 1.80 2.43
N LEU A 68 -0.89 2.08 2.27
CA LEU A 68 -1.66 2.78 3.30
C LEU A 68 -1.86 1.91 4.55
N VAL A 69 -2.16 0.62 4.37
CA VAL A 69 -2.46 -0.28 5.49
C VAL A 69 -1.20 -0.72 6.21
N HIS A 70 -0.26 -1.36 5.52
CA HIS A 70 0.95 -1.93 6.14
C HIS A 70 2.03 -0.87 6.34
N GLY A 71 2.12 0.12 5.45
CA GLY A 71 3.04 1.25 5.59
C GLY A 71 2.55 2.28 6.61
N GLY A 72 1.29 2.72 6.46
CA GLY A 72 0.76 3.90 7.15
C GLY A 72 -0.01 3.65 8.44
N ILE A 73 -0.63 2.48 8.62
CA ILE A 73 -1.50 2.20 9.78
C ILE A 73 -0.87 1.17 10.71
N LEU A 74 -0.62 -0.03 10.19
CA LEU A 74 -0.14 -1.16 10.99
C LEU A 74 1.34 -1.02 11.32
N GLY A 75 2.17 -0.69 10.32
CA GLY A 75 3.60 -0.57 10.54
C GLY A 75 4.02 0.66 11.35
N TRP A 76 3.14 1.65 11.52
CA TRP A 76 3.39 2.76 12.45
C TRP A 76 3.16 2.37 13.91
N GLN A 77 2.21 1.46 14.17
CA GLN A 77 1.97 0.94 15.53
C GLN A 77 3.05 -0.03 15.97
N SER A 78 3.47 -0.93 15.07
CA SER A 78 4.53 -1.89 15.33
C SER A 78 5.23 -2.25 14.02
N PRO A 79 6.40 -1.65 13.74
CA PRO A 79 7.25 -2.11 12.65
C PRO A 79 7.59 -3.58 12.89
N SER A 80 6.98 -4.47 12.11
CA SER A 80 7.10 -5.91 12.30
C SER A 80 7.35 -6.61 10.96
N ALA A 81 7.90 -7.82 11.04
CA ALA A 81 8.09 -8.67 9.86
C ALA A 81 6.78 -8.92 9.09
N GLU A 82 5.64 -8.81 9.75
CA GLU A 82 4.31 -8.99 9.15
C GLU A 82 3.91 -7.83 8.23
N CYS A 83 4.44 -6.62 8.43
CA CYS A 83 4.21 -5.48 7.54
C CYS A 83 5.18 -5.46 6.35
N LEU A 84 6.37 -6.04 6.53
CA LEU A 84 7.43 -6.05 5.52
C LEU A 84 7.07 -6.88 4.28
N ALA A 85 6.50 -8.07 4.46
CA ALA A 85 6.14 -8.94 3.34
C ALA A 85 5.04 -8.33 2.43
N PRO A 86 3.93 -7.79 2.97
CA PRO A 86 2.95 -7.07 2.16
C PRO A 86 3.52 -5.85 1.41
N LEU A 87 4.45 -5.09 2.00
CA LEU A 87 5.08 -3.96 1.31
C LEU A 87 5.98 -4.43 0.15
N LYS A 88 6.73 -5.52 0.32
CA LYS A 88 7.46 -6.17 -0.77
C LYS A 88 6.53 -6.62 -1.91
N GLU A 89 5.39 -7.22 -1.57
CA GLU A 89 4.41 -7.64 -2.57
C GLU A 89 3.78 -6.43 -3.28
N GLY A 90 3.50 -5.34 -2.55
CA GLY A 90 3.03 -4.09 -3.13
C GLY A 90 4.02 -3.49 -4.13
N HIS A 91 5.33 -3.53 -3.83
CA HIS A 91 6.37 -3.13 -4.78
C HIS A 91 6.33 -3.98 -6.06
N LYS A 92 6.38 -5.31 -5.90
CA LYS A 92 6.39 -6.27 -7.02
C LYS A 92 5.15 -6.13 -7.90
N ILE A 93 3.95 -6.17 -7.30
CA ILE A 93 2.69 -6.05 -8.05
C ILE A 93 2.61 -4.69 -8.74
N GLY A 94 3.07 -3.61 -8.10
CA GLY A 94 3.08 -2.30 -8.74
C GLY A 94 3.97 -2.23 -9.97
N LEU A 95 5.09 -2.97 -10.01
CA LEU A 95 5.87 -3.12 -11.25
C LEU A 95 5.08 -3.92 -12.30
N GLU A 96 4.48 -5.04 -11.91
CA GLU A 96 3.71 -5.91 -12.82
C GLU A 96 2.48 -5.22 -13.42
N THR A 97 1.83 -4.32 -12.69
CA THR A 97 0.63 -3.59 -13.13
C THR A 97 0.91 -2.18 -13.64
N GLY A 98 2.18 -1.76 -13.70
CA GLY A 98 2.58 -0.44 -14.15
C GLY A 98 2.32 0.72 -13.18
N ASP A 99 1.92 0.44 -11.93
CA ASP A 99 1.80 1.44 -10.87
C ASP A 99 3.17 1.71 -10.20
N HIS A 100 4.06 2.34 -10.97
CA HIS A 100 5.43 2.64 -10.56
C HIS A 100 5.53 3.55 -9.34
N GLU A 101 4.58 4.49 -9.20
CA GLU A 101 4.55 5.42 -8.07
C GLU A 101 4.35 4.65 -6.76
N TYR A 102 3.26 3.88 -6.66
CA TYR A 102 2.97 3.12 -5.45
C TYR A 102 3.91 1.93 -5.26
N SER A 103 4.47 1.39 -6.35
CA SER A 103 5.53 0.40 -6.29
C SER A 103 6.73 0.92 -5.49
N MET A 104 7.21 2.14 -5.76
CA MET A 104 8.37 2.67 -5.05
C MET A 104 8.05 3.23 -3.68
N LEU A 105 6.85 3.76 -3.49
CA LEU A 105 6.41 4.11 -2.15
C LEU A 105 6.37 2.86 -1.25
N CYS A 106 5.90 1.71 -1.74
CA CYS A 106 5.95 0.46 -0.98
C CYS A 106 7.38 0.04 -0.63
N ALA A 107 8.31 0.12 -1.59
CA ALA A 107 9.72 -0.19 -1.34
C ALA A 107 10.38 0.78 -0.35
N ASN A 108 10.00 2.06 -0.38
CA ASN A 108 10.49 3.07 0.57
C ASN A 108 9.99 2.79 1.99
N PHE A 109 8.69 2.58 2.16
CA PHE A 109 8.12 2.24 3.47
C PHE A 109 8.67 0.90 3.99
N TYR A 110 8.91 -0.06 3.10
CA TYR A 110 9.61 -1.29 3.46
C TYR A 110 11.01 -1.00 4.02
N ALA A 111 11.78 -0.15 3.36
CA ALA A 111 13.13 0.21 3.79
C ALA A 111 13.10 0.88 5.17
N ASP A 112 12.23 1.88 5.32
CA ASP A 112 12.06 2.63 6.57
C ASP A 112 11.72 1.69 7.73
N GLN A 113 10.74 0.80 7.55
CA GLN A 113 10.33 -0.15 8.58
C GLN A 113 11.38 -1.22 8.84
N ALA A 114 12.05 -1.74 7.80
CA ALA A 114 13.05 -2.78 7.94
C ALA A 114 14.29 -2.28 8.68
N MET A 115 14.71 -1.03 8.46
CA MET A 115 15.85 -0.43 9.18
C MET A 115 15.61 -0.28 10.69
N LEU A 116 14.34 -0.26 11.14
CA LEU A 116 14.02 -0.21 12.57
C LEU A 116 14.26 -1.55 13.28
N ILE A 117 14.29 -2.66 12.54
CA ILE A 117 14.35 -4.03 13.13
C ILE A 117 15.48 -4.90 12.56
N ARG A 118 16.22 -4.42 11.54
CA ARG A 118 17.32 -5.14 10.87
C ARG A 118 18.52 -4.22 10.63
N PRO A 119 19.74 -4.79 10.47
CA PRO A 119 20.93 -4.03 10.12
C PRO A 119 20.77 -3.25 8.81
N ALA A 120 21.21 -1.99 8.81
CA ALA A 120 21.02 -1.08 7.68
C ALA A 120 21.71 -1.56 6.39
N ASP A 121 22.89 -2.18 6.48
CA ASP A 121 23.62 -2.70 5.31
C ASP A 121 22.88 -3.85 4.61
N GLU A 122 22.15 -4.66 5.37
CA GLU A 122 21.31 -5.73 4.84
C GLU A 122 20.12 -5.13 4.07
N VAL A 123 19.44 -4.16 4.68
CA VAL A 123 18.28 -3.49 4.08
C VAL A 123 18.69 -2.72 2.82
N LEU A 124 19.80 -1.99 2.86
CA LEU A 124 20.31 -1.24 1.69
C LEU A 124 20.62 -2.16 0.50
N ARG A 125 21.17 -3.35 0.74
CA ARG A 125 21.41 -4.35 -0.31
C ARG A 125 20.12 -4.84 -0.97
N GLU A 126 19.03 -4.97 -0.21
CA GLU A 126 17.72 -5.29 -0.77
C GLU A 126 17.10 -4.11 -1.52
N CYS A 127 17.16 -2.90 -0.96
CA CYS A 127 16.63 -1.69 -1.60
C CYS A 127 17.28 -1.40 -2.95
N ASN A 128 18.59 -1.65 -3.08
CA ASN A 128 19.28 -1.54 -4.37
C ASN A 128 18.67 -2.48 -5.43
N LYS A 129 18.21 -3.67 -5.06
CA LYS A 129 17.54 -4.59 -5.99
C LYS A 129 16.20 -4.03 -6.48
N PHE A 130 15.42 -3.39 -5.60
CA PHE A 130 14.16 -2.75 -5.98
C PHE A 130 14.38 -1.61 -6.99
N ALA A 131 15.41 -0.79 -6.76
CA ALA A 131 15.77 0.29 -7.69
C ALA A 131 16.17 -0.27 -9.07
N HIS A 132 16.95 -1.35 -9.10
CA HIS A 132 17.30 -2.03 -10.35
C HIS A 132 16.08 -2.60 -11.08
N GLN A 133 15.16 -3.25 -10.36
CA GLN A 133 13.92 -3.80 -10.94
C GLN A 133 13.06 -2.71 -11.59
N MET A 134 12.98 -1.53 -10.98
CA MET A 134 12.28 -0.39 -11.58
C MET A 134 12.92 0.09 -12.89
N VAL A 135 14.25 0.15 -12.97
CA VAL A 135 14.94 0.59 -14.20
C VAL A 135 14.63 -0.36 -15.35
N ILE A 136 14.68 -1.67 -15.10
CA ILE A 136 14.37 -2.70 -16.11
C ILE A 136 12.92 -2.58 -16.56
N SER A 137 11.98 -2.49 -15.61
CA SER A 137 10.55 -2.36 -15.91
C SER A 137 10.22 -1.12 -16.75
N LYS A 138 10.95 0.00 -16.59
CA LYS A 138 10.81 1.18 -17.46
C LYS A 138 11.33 0.98 -18.87
N GLN A 139 12.35 0.13 -19.07
CA GLN A 139 12.93 -0.16 -20.38
C GLN A 139 12.03 -1.09 -21.20
N ASP A 140 11.40 -2.09 -20.57
CA ASP A 140 10.50 -3.03 -21.24
C ASP A 140 9.21 -2.36 -21.77
N MET A 141 8.79 -1.23 -21.19
CA MET A 141 7.65 -0.43 -21.64
C MET A 141 7.98 0.53 -22.79
N ALA A 142 9.26 0.71 -23.14
CA ALA A 142 9.72 1.61 -24.18
C ALA A 142 9.98 0.90 -25.53
N LEU A 143 9.72 -0.41 -25.60
CA LEU A 143 9.80 -1.27 -26.79
C LEU A 143 8.40 -1.72 -27.23
#